data_AF-A0A936KSF3-F1
#
_entry.id   AF-A0A936KSF3-F1
#
_cell.length_a   1.000
_cell.length_b   1.000
_cell.length_c   1.000
_cell.angle_alpha   90.00
_cell.angle_beta   90.00
_cell.angle_gamma   90.00
#
_symmetry.space_group_name_H-M   'P 1'
#
loop_
_entity.id
_entity.type
_entity.pdbx_description
1 polymer ?
#
loop_
_entity_poly.entity_id
_entity_poly.type
_entity_poly.pdbx_seq_one_letter_code
_entity_poly.pdbx_strand_id
1 'polypeptide(L)'
;MKENLNTIDKIVFWNGSGAVEKDICEELGIKACFIENGYFPNTLQVNSNGVNCDVEFAQLSLIDFLQFTFKETQHKQKSDFVIQDVPLHTVKRFLYRLFDDQYNFLTIESLMHNIRMGKAKKRFASLPVDELDIDSLKKYIFFPLQVNSDTQIVLNSRYTSMYDVLEIILPKLLETGYNIILKEHPAEMEKVDYSSFVDNKRVFLTKKFDIDALIKHAEFVVCVNSSVGLQALAAARKTLILGKSMYDSCPGAIVYDEVKSVLEQIDAVSIDEVSLEKYISHFKEKIFIKGNWRQPTIEFLHGISCRIDAV
;
A
#
# COMPACT_ATOMS: atom_id res chain seq x y z
N MET A 1 -9.38 14.24 34.71
CA MET A 1 -8.77 13.91 33.40
C MET A 1 -7.24 13.76 33.42
N LYS A 2 -6.50 14.21 34.46
CA LYS A 2 -5.03 14.08 34.55
C LYS A 2 -4.51 12.84 35.31
N GLU A 3 -5.35 12.03 35.93
CA GLU A 3 -4.89 10.93 36.82
C GLU A 3 -4.73 9.54 36.16
N ASN A 4 -5.15 9.36 34.90
CA ASN A 4 -5.15 8.03 34.24
C ASN A 4 -4.09 7.84 33.13
N LEU A 5 -3.21 8.81 32.88
CA LEU A 5 -2.13 8.62 31.88
C LEU A 5 -0.97 7.76 32.40
N ASN A 6 -0.82 7.62 33.73
CA ASN A 6 0.25 6.81 34.35
C ASN A 6 0.07 5.28 34.20
N THR A 7 -0.86 4.80 33.38
CA THR A 7 -1.12 3.36 33.15
C THR A 7 -1.04 2.92 31.69
N ILE A 8 -0.80 3.82 30.74
CA ILE A 8 -0.76 3.49 29.31
C ILE A 8 0.70 3.29 28.87
N ASP A 9 1.08 2.03 28.65
CA ASP A 9 2.45 1.67 28.21
C ASP A 9 2.67 1.89 26.70
N LYS A 10 1.62 1.70 25.89
CA LYS A 10 1.65 1.76 24.42
C LYS A 10 0.35 2.34 23.83
N ILE A 11 0.45 3.05 22.72
CA ILE A 11 -0.69 3.47 21.88
C ILE A 11 -0.54 2.84 20.48
N VAL A 12 -1.64 2.31 19.95
CA VAL A 12 -1.70 1.71 18.61
C VAL A 12 -2.47 2.63 17.66
N PHE A 13 -1.81 3.08 16.60
CA PHE A 13 -2.35 3.91 15.53
C PHE A 13 -2.61 3.07 14.28
N TRP A 14 -3.77 3.25 13.65
CA TRP A 14 -4.02 2.70 12.32
C TRP A 14 -3.52 3.69 11.27
N ASN A 15 -2.56 3.27 10.46
CA ASN A 15 -1.71 4.16 9.66
C ASN A 15 -0.97 5.17 10.55
N GLY A 16 -0.49 6.26 9.99
CA GLY A 16 0.00 7.44 10.71
C GLY A 16 -0.22 8.70 9.88
N SER A 17 -0.20 9.87 10.52
CA SER A 17 -0.29 11.18 9.86
C SER A 17 1.06 11.89 9.72
N GLY A 18 2.15 11.14 9.82
CA GLY A 18 3.52 11.64 9.78
C GLY A 18 4.19 11.56 11.16
N ALA A 19 4.79 12.66 11.61
CA ALA A 19 5.59 12.69 12.85
C ALA A 19 4.77 12.99 14.12
N VAL A 20 3.58 13.58 14.01
CA VAL A 20 2.84 14.15 15.15
C VAL A 20 2.53 13.10 16.22
N GLU A 21 2.04 11.92 15.83
CA GLU A 21 1.73 10.85 16.78
C GLU A 21 2.97 10.40 17.54
N LYS A 22 4.10 10.31 16.83
CA LYS A 22 5.39 9.89 17.39
C LYS A 22 5.91 10.93 18.37
N ASP A 23 5.93 12.20 17.98
CA ASP A 23 6.43 13.31 18.79
C ASP A 23 5.62 13.45 20.09
N ILE A 24 4.29 13.33 20.01
CA ILE A 24 3.42 13.36 21.21
C ILE A 24 3.68 12.16 22.11
N CYS A 25 3.80 10.96 21.53
CA CYS A 25 4.08 9.76 22.32
C CYS A 25 5.44 9.84 23.02
N GLU A 26 6.46 10.37 22.33
CA GLU A 26 7.80 10.59 22.88
C GLU A 26 7.79 11.58 24.07
N GLU A 27 7.12 12.73 23.91
CA GLU A 27 6.97 13.73 24.99
C GLU A 27 6.23 13.15 26.22
N LEU A 28 5.27 12.25 25.99
CA LEU A 28 4.51 11.60 27.06
C LEU A 28 5.22 10.37 27.65
N GLY A 29 6.36 9.94 27.09
CA GLY A 29 7.04 8.71 27.50
C GLY A 29 6.26 7.43 27.19
N ILE A 30 5.35 7.47 26.23
CA ILE A 30 4.50 6.35 25.81
C ILE A 30 5.03 5.78 24.49
N LYS A 31 5.00 4.46 24.30
CA LYS A 31 5.44 3.87 23.02
C LYS A 31 4.35 3.96 21.97
N ALA A 32 4.68 4.45 20.78
CA ALA A 32 3.82 4.40 19.61
C ALA A 32 3.99 3.08 18.85
N CYS A 33 2.89 2.55 18.33
CA CYS A 33 2.88 1.42 17.40
C CYS A 33 1.91 1.74 16.26
N PHE A 34 2.33 1.48 15.03
CA PHE A 34 1.57 1.77 13.83
C PHE A 34 1.18 0.45 13.16
N ILE A 35 -0.07 0.35 12.71
CA ILE A 35 -0.60 -0.82 12.02
C ILE A 35 -1.27 -0.43 10.71
N GLU A 36 -1.14 -1.26 9.69
CA GLU A 36 -1.81 -1.07 8.40
C GLU A 36 -1.97 -2.43 7.71
N ASN A 37 -2.81 -2.49 6.68
CA ASN A 37 -2.86 -3.66 5.81
C ASN A 37 -1.46 -3.92 5.20
N GLY A 38 -1.07 -5.18 5.12
CA GLY A 38 0.15 -5.58 4.41
C GLY A 38 -0.06 -5.57 2.89
N TYR A 39 1.03 -5.75 2.14
CA TYR A 39 1.00 -5.66 0.68
C TYR A 39 0.53 -6.95 0.00
N PHE A 40 0.45 -8.06 0.75
CA PHE A 40 -0.17 -9.29 0.28
C PHE A 40 -1.61 -9.44 0.81
N PRO A 41 -2.50 -10.11 0.06
CA PRO A 41 -3.87 -10.37 0.53
C PRO A 41 -3.90 -11.04 1.90
N ASN A 42 -4.80 -10.57 2.77
CA ASN A 42 -4.97 -11.08 4.13
C ASN A 42 -3.67 -11.04 4.94
N THR A 43 -3.01 -9.88 4.94
CA THR A 43 -1.86 -9.62 5.79
C THR A 43 -1.96 -8.26 6.48
N LEU A 44 -1.22 -8.09 7.57
CA LEU A 44 -1.10 -6.85 8.35
C LEU A 44 0.38 -6.54 8.63
N GLN A 45 0.74 -5.26 8.59
CA GLN A 45 2.01 -4.74 9.09
C GLN A 45 1.82 -4.09 10.45
N VAL A 46 2.83 -4.21 11.31
CA VAL A 46 2.87 -3.64 12.66
C VAL A 46 4.32 -3.25 12.96
N ASN A 47 4.55 -1.99 13.32
CA ASN A 47 5.89 -1.44 13.51
C ASN A 47 5.87 -0.18 14.41
N SER A 48 6.95 0.14 15.12
CA SER A 48 7.01 1.28 16.06
C SER A 48 7.46 2.60 15.44
N ASN A 49 8.09 2.57 14.27
CA ASN A 49 8.54 3.77 13.55
C ASN A 49 7.46 4.36 12.64
N GLY A 50 6.63 3.51 12.06
CA GLY A 50 5.65 3.88 11.05
C GLY A 50 5.20 2.66 10.25
N VAL A 51 4.49 2.86 9.15
CA VAL A 51 4.07 1.80 8.22
C VAL A 51 4.38 2.24 6.80
N ASN A 52 4.28 1.33 5.83
CA ASN A 52 4.67 1.60 4.45
C ASN A 52 6.17 1.92 4.34
N CYS A 53 6.58 3.04 3.75
CA CYS A 53 8.00 3.37 3.63
C CYS A 53 8.67 3.79 4.95
N ASP A 54 7.90 4.09 6.00
CA ASP A 54 8.41 4.58 7.29
C ASP A 54 8.77 3.45 8.26
N VAL A 55 9.32 2.36 7.73
CA VAL A 55 9.77 1.18 8.48
C VAL A 55 11.29 1.10 8.47
N GLU A 56 11.91 0.65 9.55
CA GLU A 56 13.38 0.62 9.69
C GLU A 56 14.09 -0.23 8.64
N PHE A 57 13.37 -1.17 8.03
CA PHE A 57 13.92 -2.07 7.02
C PHE A 57 13.78 -1.56 5.58
N ALA A 58 13.07 -0.45 5.34
CA ALA A 58 12.82 0.07 3.99
C ALA A 58 14.10 0.47 3.24
N GLN A 59 15.12 0.90 3.99
CA GLN A 59 16.41 1.38 3.45
C GLN A 59 17.55 0.38 3.66
N LEU A 60 17.25 -0.85 4.11
CA LEU A 60 18.26 -1.88 4.27
C LEU A 60 18.68 -2.45 2.92
N SER A 61 19.94 -2.85 2.83
CA SER A 61 20.41 -3.67 1.70
C SER A 61 19.64 -4.98 1.64
N LEU A 62 19.64 -5.65 0.48
CA LEU A 62 19.03 -6.98 0.34
C LEU A 62 19.50 -7.97 1.42
N ILE A 63 20.81 -7.96 1.70
CA ILE A 63 21.43 -8.87 2.66
C ILE A 63 20.94 -8.56 4.07
N ASP A 64 20.94 -7.28 4.45
CA ASP A 64 20.51 -6.86 5.78
C ASP A 64 19.00 -7.05 5.97
N PHE A 65 18.20 -6.81 4.93
CA PHE A 65 16.76 -7.09 4.94
C PHE A 65 16.47 -8.57 5.17
N LEU A 66 17.17 -9.48 4.48
CA LEU A 66 16.95 -10.92 4.66
C LEU A 66 17.37 -11.42 6.06
N GLN A 67 18.22 -10.68 6.76
CA GLN A 67 18.60 -10.95 8.15
C GLN A 67 17.70 -10.26 9.17
N PHE A 68 16.94 -9.25 8.75
CA PHE A 68 16.07 -8.48 9.62
C PHE A 68 15.00 -9.39 10.22
N THR A 69 14.87 -9.34 11.54
CA THR A 69 13.79 -10.04 12.25
C THR A 69 13.34 -9.19 13.42
N PHE A 70 12.04 -9.26 13.72
CA PHE A 70 11.51 -8.68 14.95
C PHE A 70 11.99 -9.51 16.14
N LYS A 71 12.27 -8.84 17.27
CA LYS A 71 12.73 -9.52 18.48
C LYS A 71 11.72 -10.58 18.91
N GLU A 72 12.19 -11.80 19.16
CA GLU A 72 11.35 -12.82 19.76
C GLU A 72 11.00 -12.40 21.19
N THR A 73 9.73 -12.11 21.42
CA THR A 73 9.21 -11.84 22.75
C THR A 73 8.49 -13.07 23.26
N GLN A 74 8.85 -13.53 24.46
CA GLN A 74 7.99 -14.43 25.23
C GLN A 74 6.72 -13.66 25.58
N HIS A 75 5.72 -13.72 24.71
CA HIS A 75 4.47 -13.02 24.91
C HIS A 75 3.84 -13.55 26.20
N LYS A 76 3.78 -12.71 27.23
CA LYS A 76 3.04 -13.01 28.46
C LYS A 76 1.58 -12.75 28.15
N GLN A 77 0.92 -13.74 27.57
CA GLN A 77 -0.51 -13.70 27.33
C GLN A 77 -1.22 -13.35 28.65
N LYS A 78 -1.75 -12.12 28.75
CA LYS A 78 -2.49 -11.67 29.94
C LYS A 78 -3.90 -12.24 29.97
N SER A 79 -4.47 -12.58 28.81
CA SER A 79 -5.82 -13.14 28.66
C SER A 79 -5.99 -13.86 27.32
N ASP A 80 -6.94 -14.80 27.24
CA ASP A 80 -7.39 -15.38 25.98
C ASP A 80 -8.24 -14.38 25.18
N PHE A 81 -8.01 -14.32 23.86
CA PHE A 81 -8.87 -13.54 22.98
C PHE A 81 -10.23 -14.24 22.85
N VAL A 82 -11.32 -13.51 23.08
CA VAL A 82 -12.68 -13.95 22.81
C VAL A 82 -13.27 -13.05 21.73
N ILE A 83 -13.57 -13.63 20.57
CA ILE A 83 -14.19 -12.91 19.46
C ILE A 83 -15.71 -12.97 19.65
N GLN A 84 -16.34 -11.79 19.75
CA GLN A 84 -17.78 -11.66 19.91
C GLN A 84 -18.36 -10.81 18.78
N ASP A 85 -19.37 -11.33 18.10
CA ASP A 85 -20.16 -10.56 17.14
C ASP A 85 -21.13 -9.64 17.88
N VAL A 86 -21.02 -8.33 17.66
CA VAL A 86 -21.83 -7.33 18.38
C VAL A 86 -22.63 -6.41 17.42
N PRO A 87 -23.59 -6.96 16.64
CA PRO A 87 -24.28 -6.22 15.57
C PRO A 87 -25.11 -5.03 16.07
N LEU A 88 -25.83 -5.18 17.20
CA LEU A 88 -26.66 -4.13 17.79
C LEU A 88 -25.85 -2.94 18.33
N HIS A 89 -24.59 -3.17 18.72
CA HIS A 89 -23.72 -2.12 19.24
C HIS A 89 -23.26 -1.16 18.14
N THR A 90 -23.16 -1.61 16.89
CA THR A 90 -22.77 -0.76 15.75
C THR A 90 -23.82 0.31 15.46
N VAL A 91 -25.10 -0.06 15.44
CA VAL A 91 -26.22 0.89 15.22
C VAL A 91 -26.34 1.84 16.41
N LYS A 92 -26.29 1.32 17.64
CA LYS A 92 -26.36 2.15 18.85
C LYS A 92 -25.20 3.14 18.93
N ARG A 93 -23.97 2.70 18.62
CA ARG A 93 -22.77 3.54 18.56
C ARG A 93 -22.86 4.59 17.47
N PHE A 94 -23.39 4.22 16.30
CA PHE A 94 -23.61 5.18 15.21
C PHE A 94 -24.58 6.29 15.65
N LEU A 95 -25.74 5.93 16.22
CA LEU A 95 -26.70 6.91 16.74
C LEU A 95 -26.09 7.78 17.84
N TYR A 96 -25.36 7.18 18.78
CA TYR A 96 -24.68 7.94 19.84
C TYR A 96 -23.72 8.98 19.27
N ARG A 97 -22.89 8.62 18.28
CA ARG A 97 -21.92 9.55 17.68
C ARG A 97 -22.60 10.62 16.81
N LEU A 98 -23.76 10.33 16.24
CA LEU A 98 -24.53 11.29 15.44
C LEU A 98 -25.13 12.42 16.30
N PHE A 99 -25.43 12.15 17.58
CA PHE A 99 -25.98 13.16 18.50
C PHE A 99 -24.94 13.72 19.48
N ASP A 100 -23.66 13.37 19.29
CA ASP A 100 -22.55 13.91 20.06
C ASP A 100 -21.90 15.06 19.27
N ASP A 101 -21.92 16.28 19.82
CA ASP A 101 -21.43 17.48 19.14
C ASP A 101 -19.96 17.41 18.71
N GLN A 102 -19.13 16.60 19.38
CA GLN A 102 -17.72 16.41 19.02
C GLN A 102 -17.56 15.44 17.83
N TYR A 103 -18.42 14.43 17.74
CA TYR A 103 -18.28 13.34 16.78
C TYR A 103 -19.29 13.38 15.63
N ASN A 104 -20.31 14.23 15.68
CA ASN A 104 -21.38 14.28 14.69
C ASN A 104 -20.84 14.56 13.30
N PHE A 105 -20.01 15.61 13.15
CA PHE A 105 -19.37 15.94 11.88
C PHE A 105 -18.57 14.76 11.29
N LEU A 106 -17.70 14.15 12.09
CA LEU A 106 -16.90 12.98 11.68
C LEU A 106 -17.78 11.78 11.30
N THR A 107 -18.90 11.61 11.97
CA THR A 107 -19.84 10.51 11.71
C THR A 107 -20.59 10.72 10.41
N ILE A 108 -21.04 11.95 10.15
CA ILE A 108 -21.65 12.35 8.88
C ILE A 108 -20.64 12.20 7.74
N GLU A 109 -19.42 12.71 7.89
CA GLU A 109 -18.36 12.58 6.88
C GLU A 109 -18.02 11.11 6.60
N SER A 110 -17.92 10.26 7.63
CA SER A 110 -17.70 8.83 7.45
C SER A 110 -18.86 8.15 6.70
N LEU A 111 -20.10 8.50 7.03
CA LEU A 111 -21.28 8.01 6.31
C LEU A 111 -21.25 8.44 4.85
N MET A 112 -21.01 9.73 4.58
CA MET A 112 -20.93 10.27 3.23
C MET A 112 -19.80 9.63 2.43
N HIS A 113 -18.63 9.44 3.02
CA HIS A 113 -17.52 8.69 2.45
C HIS A 113 -17.94 7.26 2.08
N ASN A 114 -18.57 6.53 3.01
CA ASN A 114 -19.05 5.16 2.74
C ASN A 114 -20.08 5.11 1.61
N ILE A 115 -20.98 6.10 1.53
CA ILE A 115 -21.94 6.23 0.42
C ILE A 115 -21.20 6.48 -0.91
N ARG A 116 -20.25 7.41 -0.94
CA ARG A 116 -19.42 7.72 -2.12
C ARG A 116 -18.65 6.48 -2.57
N MET A 117 -17.99 5.78 -1.66
CA MET A 117 -17.29 4.51 -1.89
C MET A 117 -18.24 3.43 -2.43
N GLY A 118 -19.43 3.28 -1.83
CA GLY A 118 -20.44 2.32 -2.29
C GLY A 118 -20.92 2.61 -3.72
N LYS A 119 -21.12 3.89 -4.07
CA LYS A 119 -21.44 4.33 -5.43
C LYS A 119 -20.28 4.05 -6.40
N ALA A 120 -19.05 4.38 -6.03
CA ALA A 120 -17.86 4.12 -6.83
C ALA A 120 -17.68 2.62 -7.12
N LYS A 121 -17.81 1.77 -6.10
CA LYS A 121 -17.77 0.30 -6.25
C LYS A 121 -18.86 -0.23 -7.17
N LYS A 122 -20.11 0.23 -7.01
CA LYS A 122 -21.22 -0.15 -7.91
C LYS A 122 -20.96 0.29 -9.35
N ARG A 123 -20.50 1.53 -9.55
CA ARG A 123 -20.11 2.06 -10.87
C ARG A 123 -19.03 1.18 -11.49
N PHE A 124 -17.94 0.91 -10.79
CA PHE A 124 -16.85 0.06 -11.26
C PHE A 124 -17.32 -1.37 -11.58
N ALA A 125 -18.12 -1.97 -10.71
CA ALA A 125 -18.67 -3.31 -10.93
C ALA A 125 -19.53 -3.39 -12.20
N SER A 126 -20.30 -2.33 -12.50
CA SER A 126 -21.15 -2.23 -13.69
C SER A 126 -20.41 -1.99 -15.00
N LEU A 127 -19.13 -1.60 -14.97
CA LEU A 127 -18.36 -1.41 -16.20
C LEU A 127 -18.15 -2.76 -16.91
N PRO A 128 -18.20 -2.80 -18.25
CA PRO A 128 -17.72 -3.96 -18.99
C PRO A 128 -16.21 -4.15 -18.73
N VAL A 129 -15.72 -5.37 -18.92
CA VAL A 129 -14.28 -5.60 -19.02
C VAL A 129 -13.81 -4.92 -20.31
N ASP A 130 -12.70 -4.20 -20.25
CA ASP A 130 -12.19 -3.51 -21.44
C ASP A 130 -11.62 -4.53 -22.43
N GLU A 131 -11.90 -4.33 -23.71
CA GLU A 131 -11.31 -5.11 -24.80
C GLU A 131 -9.96 -4.48 -25.16
N LEU A 132 -8.89 -5.05 -24.61
CA LEU A 132 -7.51 -4.67 -24.93
C LEU A 132 -6.72 -5.92 -25.34
N ASP A 133 -6.32 -5.97 -26.60
CA ASP A 133 -5.50 -7.06 -27.13
C ASP A 133 -4.03 -6.85 -26.73
N ILE A 134 -3.70 -7.27 -25.51
CA ILE A 134 -2.34 -7.14 -24.96
C ILE A 134 -1.31 -7.98 -25.71
N ASP A 135 -1.74 -9.00 -26.46
CA ASP A 135 -0.85 -9.88 -27.22
C ASP A 135 -0.34 -9.19 -28.50
N SER A 136 -1.18 -8.39 -29.16
CA SER A 136 -0.76 -7.61 -30.33
C SER A 136 0.09 -6.38 -29.99
N LEU A 137 0.03 -5.89 -28.76
CA LEU A 137 0.79 -4.73 -28.28
C LEU A 137 2.30 -4.97 -28.13
N LYS A 138 2.83 -6.17 -28.39
CA LYS A 138 4.28 -6.50 -28.46
C LYS A 138 5.20 -5.55 -27.67
N LYS A 139 5.47 -5.90 -26.40
CA LYS A 139 6.26 -5.15 -25.41
C LYS A 139 5.58 -3.86 -24.95
N TYR A 140 5.00 -3.92 -23.75
CA TYR A 140 4.43 -2.77 -23.09
C TYR A 140 4.94 -2.60 -21.66
N ILE A 141 4.87 -1.35 -21.21
CA ILE A 141 5.06 -0.92 -19.84
C ILE A 141 3.68 -0.90 -19.18
N PHE A 142 3.55 -1.55 -18.03
CA PHE A 142 2.32 -1.47 -17.25
C PHE A 142 2.46 -0.38 -16.17
N PHE A 143 1.52 0.57 -16.15
CA PHE A 143 1.48 1.62 -15.14
C PHE A 143 0.11 1.64 -14.43
N PRO A 144 -0.03 0.93 -13.30
CA PRO A 144 -1.19 1.04 -12.43
C PRO A 144 -1.27 2.43 -11.78
N LEU A 145 -2.33 3.17 -12.06
CA LEU A 145 -2.60 4.45 -11.41
C LEU A 145 -3.08 4.20 -9.96
N GLN A 146 -2.73 5.10 -9.05
CA GLN A 146 -3.11 5.06 -7.64
C GLN A 146 -4.26 6.05 -7.36
N VAL A 147 -4.89 5.92 -6.19
CA VAL A 147 -5.89 6.89 -5.73
C VAL A 147 -5.17 8.21 -5.42
N ASN A 148 -5.67 9.33 -5.94
CA ASN A 148 -4.99 10.62 -5.77
C ASN A 148 -4.93 11.08 -4.31
N SER A 149 -5.95 10.75 -3.52
CA SER A 149 -6.01 11.05 -2.09
C SER A 149 -5.36 9.98 -1.20
N ASP A 150 -4.62 9.03 -1.76
CA ASP A 150 -3.90 8.01 -0.99
C ASP A 150 -2.75 8.68 -0.20
N THR A 151 -2.58 8.31 1.07
CA THR A 151 -1.48 8.83 1.89
C THR A 151 -0.11 8.53 1.30
N GLN A 152 0.03 7.43 0.55
CA GLN A 152 1.26 7.11 -0.16
C GLN A 152 1.60 8.12 -1.26
N ILE A 153 0.59 8.72 -1.91
CA ILE A 153 0.81 9.79 -2.89
C ILE A 153 1.05 11.11 -2.15
N VAL A 154 0.20 11.43 -1.17
CA VAL A 154 0.21 12.74 -0.48
C VAL A 154 1.43 12.94 0.43
N LEU A 155 1.87 11.90 1.15
CA LEU A 155 2.95 11.99 2.15
C LEU A 155 4.27 11.35 1.70
N ASN A 156 4.19 10.26 0.91
CA ASN A 156 5.35 9.41 0.61
C ASN A 156 5.82 9.51 -0.84
N SER A 157 5.37 10.54 -1.55
CA SER A 157 5.81 10.86 -2.89
C SER A 157 6.16 12.35 -3.01
N ARG A 158 6.98 12.69 -4.00
CA ARG A 158 7.27 14.08 -4.37
C ARG A 158 6.21 14.69 -5.29
N TYR A 159 5.24 13.89 -5.72
CA TYR A 159 4.22 14.27 -6.67
C TYR A 159 2.96 14.71 -5.95
N THR A 160 2.24 15.64 -6.56
CA THR A 160 1.00 16.20 -5.99
C THR A 160 -0.24 15.38 -6.36
N SER A 161 -0.18 14.64 -7.46
CA SER A 161 -1.29 13.83 -7.99
C SER A 161 -0.78 12.81 -9.01
N MET A 162 -1.61 11.84 -9.39
CA MET A 162 -1.29 10.94 -10.50
C MET A 162 -1.22 11.65 -11.85
N TYR A 163 -1.93 12.78 -12.00
CA TYR A 163 -1.85 13.61 -13.21
C TYR A 163 -0.44 14.20 -13.36
N ASP A 164 0.08 14.79 -12.27
CA ASP A 164 1.44 15.34 -12.16
C ASP A 164 2.51 14.25 -12.41
N VAL A 165 2.32 13.06 -11.83
CA VAL A 165 3.18 11.90 -12.14
C VAL A 165 3.24 11.63 -13.64
N LEU A 166 2.08 11.52 -14.30
CA LEU A 166 1.99 11.21 -15.73
C LEU A 166 2.59 12.32 -16.60
N GLU A 167 2.34 13.59 -16.28
CA GLU A 167 2.90 14.74 -17.00
C GLU A 167 4.44 14.69 -17.02
N ILE A 168 5.06 14.29 -15.90
CA ILE A 168 6.52 14.22 -15.76
C ILE A 168 7.10 12.93 -16.36
N ILE A 169 6.50 11.77 -16.07
CA ILE A 169 7.13 10.47 -16.35
C ILE A 169 6.75 9.92 -17.72
N LEU A 170 5.53 10.17 -18.21
CA LEU A 170 5.05 9.55 -19.44
C LEU A 170 5.91 9.88 -20.67
N PRO A 171 6.41 11.12 -20.87
CA PRO A 171 7.34 11.42 -21.95
C PRO A 171 8.61 10.56 -21.92
N LYS A 172 9.17 10.34 -20.72
CA LYS A 172 10.38 9.52 -20.52
C LYS A 172 10.11 8.03 -20.75
N LEU A 173 8.91 7.54 -20.43
CA LEU A 173 8.52 6.17 -20.76
C LEU A 173 8.36 5.98 -22.27
N LEU A 174 7.84 6.99 -22.99
CA LEU A 174 7.65 6.94 -24.45
C LEU A 174 8.98 6.89 -25.22
N GLU A 175 10.07 7.41 -24.66
CA GLU A 175 11.42 7.34 -25.23
C GLU A 175 11.96 5.90 -25.32
N THR A 176 11.43 4.97 -24.50
CA THR A 176 11.79 3.54 -24.56
C THR A 176 11.34 2.86 -25.87
N GLY A 177 10.37 3.46 -26.56
CA GLY A 177 9.73 2.88 -27.74
C GLY A 177 8.70 1.78 -27.43
N TYR A 178 8.45 1.46 -26.16
CA TYR A 178 7.42 0.51 -25.75
C TYR A 178 6.04 1.14 -25.73
N ASN A 179 5.02 0.28 -25.87
CA ASN A 179 3.64 0.66 -25.58
C ASN A 179 3.46 0.86 -24.06
N ILE A 180 2.44 1.61 -23.66
CA ILE A 180 2.18 1.94 -22.26
C ILE A 180 0.71 1.67 -21.98
N ILE A 181 0.43 0.83 -20.99
CA ILE A 181 -0.92 0.58 -20.51
C ILE A 181 -1.08 1.25 -19.15
N LEU A 182 -1.84 2.33 -19.12
CA LEU A 182 -2.31 2.98 -17.91
C LEU A 182 -3.56 2.23 -17.41
N LYS A 183 -3.61 1.94 -16.10
CA LYS A 183 -4.81 1.34 -15.51
C LYS A 183 -5.36 2.17 -14.36
N GLU A 184 -6.61 2.60 -14.46
CA GLU A 184 -7.29 3.31 -13.37
C GLU A 184 -7.49 2.42 -12.13
N HIS A 185 -7.38 3.07 -10.96
CA HIS A 185 -7.61 2.41 -9.69
C HIS A 185 -9.13 2.20 -9.44
N PRO A 186 -9.58 0.99 -9.08
CA PRO A 186 -11.02 0.72 -8.88
C PRO A 186 -11.63 1.49 -7.70
N ALA A 187 -10.80 1.92 -6.74
CA ALA A 187 -11.23 2.68 -5.57
C ALA A 187 -11.14 4.21 -5.75
N GLU A 188 -10.75 4.70 -6.94
CA GLU A 188 -10.76 6.14 -7.22
C GLU A 188 -12.21 6.65 -7.24
N MET A 189 -12.52 7.54 -6.30
CA MET A 189 -13.87 8.08 -6.10
C MET A 189 -14.11 9.26 -7.03
N GLU A 190 -13.10 10.10 -7.19
CA GLU A 190 -13.19 11.30 -8.01
C GLU A 190 -12.99 10.96 -9.48
N LYS A 191 -13.68 11.68 -10.36
CA LYS A 191 -13.44 11.52 -11.79
C LYS A 191 -12.22 12.34 -12.14
N VAL A 192 -11.08 11.68 -12.34
CA VAL A 192 -9.89 12.29 -12.92
C VAL A 192 -9.87 11.95 -14.41
N ASP A 193 -9.67 12.96 -15.24
CA ASP A 193 -9.58 12.78 -16.69
C ASP A 193 -8.13 12.59 -17.12
N TYR A 194 -7.79 11.36 -17.51
CA TYR A 194 -6.48 11.01 -18.05
C TYR A 194 -6.47 10.99 -19.58
N SER A 195 -7.57 11.34 -20.25
CA SER A 195 -7.69 11.22 -21.72
C SER A 195 -6.66 12.06 -22.49
N SER A 196 -6.16 13.15 -21.90
CA SER A 196 -5.09 13.97 -22.48
C SER A 196 -3.77 13.23 -22.69
N PHE A 197 -3.56 12.13 -21.96
CA PHE A 197 -2.35 11.29 -22.06
C PHE A 197 -2.49 10.12 -23.02
N VAL A 198 -3.71 9.84 -23.51
CA VAL A 198 -4.04 8.62 -24.25
C VAL A 198 -4.12 8.93 -25.74
N ASP A 199 -3.27 8.28 -26.54
CA ASP A 199 -3.26 8.43 -28.00
C ASP A 199 -3.81 7.21 -28.76
N ASN A 200 -4.12 6.11 -28.05
CA ASN A 200 -4.55 4.82 -28.60
C ASN A 200 -3.62 4.26 -29.70
N LYS A 201 -2.36 4.70 -29.71
CA LYS A 201 -1.31 4.23 -30.61
C LYS A 201 -0.15 3.64 -29.84
N ARG A 202 0.27 4.33 -28.78
CA ARG A 202 1.32 3.91 -27.86
C ARG A 202 0.88 3.96 -26.40
N VAL A 203 -0.05 4.85 -26.06
CA VAL A 203 -0.60 4.96 -24.70
C VAL A 203 -2.06 4.54 -24.72
N PHE A 204 -2.37 3.53 -23.92
CA PHE A 204 -3.68 2.93 -23.75
C PHE A 204 -4.15 3.13 -22.31
N LEU A 205 -5.45 3.32 -22.13
CA LEU A 205 -6.07 3.43 -20.81
C LEU A 205 -7.12 2.35 -20.63
N THR A 206 -6.98 1.55 -19.58
CA THR A 206 -7.97 0.58 -19.15
C THR A 206 -8.47 0.89 -17.74
N LYS A 207 -9.74 0.59 -17.48
CA LYS A 207 -10.37 0.68 -16.16
C LYS A 207 -10.51 -0.71 -15.55
N LYS A 208 -11.11 -1.64 -16.28
CA LYS A 208 -11.47 -2.97 -15.77
C LYS A 208 -10.81 -4.06 -16.62
N PHE A 209 -9.64 -4.48 -16.16
CA PHE A 209 -8.83 -5.54 -16.76
C PHE A 209 -8.09 -6.31 -15.66
N ASP A 210 -7.73 -7.56 -15.92
CA ASP A 210 -6.99 -8.41 -14.99
C ASP A 210 -5.57 -7.87 -14.77
N ILE A 211 -5.27 -7.53 -13.52
CA ILE A 211 -3.97 -6.95 -13.15
C ILE A 211 -2.86 -8.00 -13.25
N ASP A 212 -3.14 -9.26 -12.97
CA ASP A 212 -2.13 -10.33 -13.01
C ASP A 212 -1.71 -10.60 -14.45
N ALA A 213 -2.65 -10.59 -15.40
CA ALA A 213 -2.36 -10.63 -16.83
C ALA A 213 -1.51 -9.43 -17.28
N LEU A 214 -1.85 -8.21 -16.84
CA LEU A 214 -1.09 -7.01 -17.19
C LEU A 214 0.34 -7.04 -16.66
N ILE A 215 0.53 -7.50 -15.43
CA ILE A 215 1.86 -7.67 -14.83
C ILE A 215 2.64 -8.73 -15.60
N LYS A 216 2.05 -9.91 -15.79
CA LYS A 216 2.73 -11.08 -16.37
C LYS A 216 3.23 -10.83 -17.80
N HIS A 217 2.54 -10.01 -18.58
CA HIS A 217 2.90 -9.77 -19.98
C HIS A 217 3.64 -8.44 -20.20
N ALA A 218 3.81 -7.62 -19.16
CA ALA A 218 4.61 -6.40 -19.22
C ALA A 218 6.11 -6.70 -19.37
N GLU A 219 6.80 -5.81 -20.08
CA GLU A 219 8.27 -5.76 -20.13
C GLU A 219 8.81 -5.32 -18.76
N PHE A 220 8.22 -4.27 -18.19
CA PHE A 220 8.41 -3.85 -16.81
C PHE A 220 7.18 -3.07 -16.31
N VAL A 221 7.07 -2.94 -14.98
CA VAL A 221 6.00 -2.21 -14.31
C VAL A 221 6.53 -0.88 -13.79
N VAL A 222 5.71 0.17 -13.79
CA VAL A 222 6.02 1.46 -13.16
C VAL A 222 5.05 1.68 -12.01
N CYS A 223 5.54 2.01 -10.82
CA CYS A 223 4.70 2.39 -9.69
C CYS A 223 5.29 3.61 -8.99
N VAL A 224 4.46 4.39 -8.30
CA VAL A 224 5.00 5.38 -7.37
C VAL A 224 5.50 4.65 -6.13
N ASN A 225 4.61 3.96 -5.44
CA ASN A 225 4.90 3.20 -4.22
C ASN A 225 3.77 2.19 -3.88
N SER A 226 2.99 1.81 -4.89
CA SER A 226 1.87 0.88 -4.75
C SER A 226 2.30 -0.52 -4.30
N SER A 227 1.44 -1.24 -3.59
CA SER A 227 1.63 -2.68 -3.35
C SER A 227 1.69 -3.51 -4.64
N VAL A 228 1.12 -2.99 -5.74
CA VAL A 228 1.22 -3.60 -7.08
C VAL A 228 2.67 -3.72 -7.54
N GLY A 229 3.57 -2.82 -7.10
CA GLY A 229 5.00 -2.95 -7.40
C GLY A 229 5.61 -4.20 -6.76
N LEU A 230 5.30 -4.48 -5.49
CA LEU A 230 5.73 -5.72 -4.83
C LEU A 230 5.09 -6.97 -5.46
N GLN A 231 3.83 -6.86 -5.91
CA GLN A 231 3.16 -7.93 -6.67
C GLN A 231 3.85 -8.20 -8.01
N ALA A 232 4.27 -7.16 -8.73
CA ALA A 232 5.00 -7.27 -9.99
C ALA A 232 6.37 -7.93 -9.79
N LEU A 233 7.11 -7.51 -8.77
CA LEU A 233 8.36 -8.13 -8.37
C LEU A 233 8.14 -9.61 -8.01
N ALA A 234 7.10 -9.94 -7.24
CA ALA A 234 6.75 -11.33 -6.93
C ALA A 234 6.41 -12.18 -8.17
N ALA A 235 6.00 -11.55 -9.28
CA ALA A 235 5.78 -12.18 -10.58
C ALA A 235 7.03 -12.16 -11.48
N ALA A 236 8.21 -11.90 -10.92
CA ALA A 236 9.50 -11.76 -11.60
C ALA A 236 9.47 -10.69 -12.71
N ARG A 237 8.78 -9.56 -12.45
CA ARG A 237 8.75 -8.40 -13.34
C ARG A 237 9.55 -7.26 -12.76
N LYS A 238 10.47 -6.72 -13.56
CA LYS A 238 11.23 -5.52 -13.21
C LYS A 238 10.24 -4.40 -12.90
N THR A 239 10.52 -3.62 -11.86
CA THR A 239 9.61 -2.58 -11.40
C THR A 239 10.37 -1.29 -11.16
N LEU A 240 10.03 -0.24 -11.92
CA LEU A 240 10.53 1.12 -11.72
C LEU A 240 9.68 1.82 -10.65
N ILE A 241 10.32 2.28 -9.58
CA ILE A 241 9.69 2.87 -8.40
C ILE A 241 9.97 4.37 -8.38
N LEU A 242 8.91 5.19 -8.50
CA LEU A 242 9.02 6.66 -8.63
C LEU A 242 9.00 7.39 -7.28
N GLY A 243 8.57 6.72 -6.21
CA GLY A 243 8.45 7.28 -4.85
C GLY A 243 9.18 6.41 -3.82
N LYS A 244 8.98 6.72 -2.53
CA LYS A 244 9.57 5.92 -1.46
C LYS A 244 8.75 4.65 -1.24
N SER A 245 9.40 3.50 -1.19
CA SER A 245 8.73 2.22 -0.91
C SER A 245 9.45 1.43 0.18
N MET A 246 8.79 0.40 0.72
CA MET A 246 9.42 -0.54 1.66
C MET A 246 10.21 -1.65 0.96
N TYR A 247 10.22 -1.68 -0.37
CA TYR A 247 10.72 -2.80 -1.17
C TYR A 247 11.78 -2.39 -2.19
N ASP A 248 12.45 -1.26 -1.96
CA ASP A 248 13.49 -0.71 -2.83
C ASP A 248 14.68 -1.68 -3.01
N SER A 249 14.99 -2.51 -2.01
CA SER A 249 16.08 -3.50 -2.07
C SER A 249 15.69 -4.87 -2.65
N CYS A 250 14.46 -5.01 -3.14
CA CYS A 250 14.00 -6.24 -3.77
C CYS A 250 14.76 -6.50 -5.10
N PRO A 251 15.20 -7.73 -5.39
CA PRO A 251 15.77 -8.06 -6.69
C PRO A 251 14.79 -7.73 -7.84
N GLY A 252 15.23 -6.91 -8.79
CA GLY A 252 14.37 -6.41 -9.87
C GLY A 252 13.64 -5.10 -9.58
N ALA A 253 13.76 -4.53 -8.37
CA ALA A 253 13.32 -3.18 -8.08
C ALA A 253 14.34 -2.16 -8.59
N ILE A 254 13.86 -1.08 -9.19
CA ILE A 254 14.67 0.00 -9.73
C ILE A 254 14.13 1.31 -9.15
N VAL A 255 14.85 1.90 -8.19
CA VAL A 255 14.52 3.24 -7.71
C VAL A 255 14.84 4.25 -8.80
N TYR A 256 13.85 5.04 -9.18
CA TYR A 256 13.94 5.93 -10.33
C TYR A 256 14.95 7.07 -10.11
N ASP A 257 15.94 7.12 -10.99
CA ASP A 257 16.92 8.21 -11.11
C ASP A 257 16.53 9.12 -12.28
N GLU A 258 16.28 10.40 -12.00
CA GLU A 258 15.80 11.34 -13.03
C GLU A 258 16.83 11.68 -14.10
N VAL A 259 18.12 11.48 -13.79
CA VAL A 259 19.25 11.87 -14.65
C VAL A 259 19.49 10.83 -15.73
N LYS A 260 19.19 9.56 -15.46
CA LYS A 260 19.43 8.44 -16.38
C LYS A 260 18.20 8.19 -17.24
N SER A 261 18.40 7.64 -18.44
CA SER A 261 17.25 7.19 -19.23
C SER A 261 16.57 6.01 -18.51
N VAL A 262 15.27 5.85 -18.74
CA VAL A 262 14.51 4.73 -18.16
C VAL A 262 15.06 3.40 -18.66
N LEU A 263 15.34 3.29 -19.96
CA LEU A 263 15.79 2.03 -20.56
C LEU A 263 17.15 1.58 -20.01
N GLU A 264 18.11 2.49 -19.85
CA GLU A 264 19.42 2.18 -19.23
C GLU A 264 19.26 1.64 -17.81
N GLN A 265 18.34 2.23 -17.01
CA GLN A 265 18.09 1.78 -15.64
C GLN A 265 17.47 0.38 -15.60
N ILE A 266 16.51 0.11 -16.48
CA ILE A 266 15.87 -1.21 -16.59
C ILE A 266 16.85 -2.28 -17.09
N ASP A 267 17.66 -1.97 -18.09
CA ASP A 267 18.61 -2.91 -18.70
C ASP A 267 19.80 -3.22 -17.78
N ALA A 268 20.19 -2.30 -16.91
CA ALA A 268 21.26 -2.50 -15.94
C ALA A 268 20.92 -3.51 -14.84
N VAL A 269 19.64 -3.84 -14.64
CA VAL A 269 19.19 -4.73 -13.58
C VAL A 269 18.78 -6.09 -14.15
N SER A 270 19.29 -7.17 -13.56
CA SER A 270 18.81 -8.53 -13.77
C SER A 270 18.06 -9.00 -12.52
N ILE A 271 17.16 -9.97 -12.71
CA ILE A 271 16.43 -10.58 -11.60
C ILE A 271 17.14 -11.88 -11.24
N ASP A 272 17.71 -11.94 -10.04
CA ASP A 272 18.11 -13.20 -9.42
C ASP A 272 16.88 -13.84 -8.78
N GLU A 273 16.29 -14.85 -9.45
CA GLU A 273 15.05 -15.48 -9.01
C GLU A 273 15.14 -16.11 -7.62
N VAL A 274 16.31 -16.63 -7.24
CA VAL A 274 16.52 -17.23 -5.91
C VAL A 274 16.48 -16.18 -4.82
N SER A 275 17.17 -15.05 -4.99
CA SER A 275 17.10 -13.94 -4.02
C SER A 275 15.72 -13.31 -4.01
N LEU A 276 15.06 -13.20 -5.15
CA LEU A 276 13.70 -12.69 -5.25
C LEU A 276 12.74 -13.56 -4.44
N GLU A 277 12.76 -14.87 -4.63
CA GLU A 277 11.92 -15.82 -3.89
C GLU A 277 12.15 -15.72 -2.38
N LYS A 278 13.42 -15.64 -1.95
CA LYS A 278 13.78 -15.44 -0.55
C LYS A 278 13.23 -14.12 -0.01
N TYR A 279 13.34 -13.04 -0.77
CA TYR A 279 12.88 -11.71 -0.39
C TYR A 279 11.36 -11.67 -0.20
N ILE A 280 10.61 -12.21 -1.17
CA ILE A 280 9.15 -12.29 -1.10
C ILE A 280 8.69 -13.20 0.04
N SER A 281 9.36 -14.34 0.25
CA SER A 281 9.05 -15.25 1.36
C SER A 281 9.33 -14.59 2.71
N HIS A 282 10.43 -13.85 2.82
CA HIS A 282 10.77 -13.10 4.03
C HIS A 282 9.69 -12.07 4.38
N PHE A 283 9.15 -11.35 3.39
CA PHE A 283 8.00 -10.47 3.62
C PHE A 283 6.78 -11.21 4.17
N LYS A 284 6.43 -12.36 3.58
CA LYS A 284 5.24 -13.13 3.96
C LYS A 284 5.36 -13.80 5.33
N GLU A 285 6.56 -14.22 5.71
CA GLU A 285 6.80 -15.05 6.89
C GLU A 285 7.32 -14.27 8.10
N LYS A 286 8.12 -13.21 7.86
CA LYS A 286 8.83 -12.48 8.91
C LYS A 286 8.34 -11.05 9.06
N ILE A 287 7.95 -10.39 7.98
CA ILE A 287 7.51 -8.98 8.03
C ILE A 287 6.01 -8.88 8.31
N PHE A 288 5.19 -9.48 7.46
CA PHE A 288 3.74 -9.36 7.57
C PHE A 288 3.12 -10.45 8.44
N ILE A 289 2.05 -10.09 9.14
CA ILE A 289 1.25 -11.00 9.95
C ILE A 289 0.08 -11.48 9.09
N LYS A 290 -0.03 -12.80 8.90
CA LYS A 290 -1.11 -13.39 8.11
C LYS A 290 -2.44 -13.33 8.85
N GLY A 291 -3.45 -12.71 8.23
CA GLY A 291 -4.83 -12.67 8.69
C GLY A 291 -5.57 -11.42 8.21
N ASN A 292 -6.85 -11.33 8.55
CA ASN A 292 -7.74 -10.26 8.11
C ASN A 292 -8.46 -9.66 9.31
N TRP A 293 -8.22 -8.38 9.59
CA TRP A 293 -8.82 -7.70 10.74
C TRP A 293 -10.35 -7.55 10.66
N ARG A 294 -10.96 -7.67 9.47
CA ARG A 294 -12.42 -7.69 9.31
C ARG A 294 -13.05 -9.03 9.66
N GLN A 295 -12.26 -10.10 9.62
CA GLN A 295 -12.64 -11.46 9.99
C GLN A 295 -11.49 -12.08 10.80
N PRO A 296 -11.24 -11.54 12.01
CA PRO A 296 -10.06 -11.93 12.77
C PRO A 296 -10.18 -13.39 13.22
N THR A 297 -9.04 -14.09 13.27
CA THR A 297 -8.92 -15.36 13.98
C THR A 297 -8.13 -15.14 15.27
N ILE A 298 -8.21 -16.08 16.21
CA ILE A 298 -7.46 -16.00 17.46
C ILE A 298 -5.96 -15.94 17.16
N GLU A 299 -5.46 -16.78 16.23
CA GLU A 299 -4.06 -16.83 15.83
C GLU A 299 -3.58 -15.49 15.25
N PHE A 300 -4.42 -14.81 14.45
CA PHE A 300 -4.10 -13.50 13.91
C PHE A 300 -3.97 -12.45 15.03
N LEU A 301 -4.89 -12.44 16.00
CA LEU A 301 -4.84 -11.53 17.15
C LEU A 301 -3.60 -11.79 18.01
N HIS A 302 -3.23 -13.06 18.22
CA HIS A 302 -1.98 -13.42 18.88
C HIS A 302 -0.75 -12.92 18.12
N GLY A 303 -0.73 -13.08 16.79
CA GLY A 303 0.35 -12.56 15.94
C GLY A 303 0.54 -11.05 16.10
N ILE A 304 -0.56 -10.29 16.08
CA ILE A 304 -0.54 -8.83 16.31
C ILE A 304 -0.01 -8.53 17.71
N SER A 305 -0.53 -9.20 18.74
CA SER A 305 -0.15 -8.98 20.14
C SER A 305 1.35 -9.22 20.37
N CYS A 306 1.88 -10.34 19.86
CA CYS A 306 3.30 -10.65 19.91
C CYS A 306 4.13 -9.60 19.16
N ARG A 307 3.67 -9.15 17.99
CA ARG A 307 4.41 -8.14 17.22
C ARG A 307 4.40 -6.78 17.91
N ILE A 308 3.29 -6.37 18.51
CA ILE A 308 3.20 -5.15 19.31
C ILE A 308 4.19 -5.22 20.47
N ASP A 309 4.39 -6.35 21.12
CA ASP A 309 5.37 -6.49 22.20
C ASP A 309 6.83 -6.41 21.71
N ALA A 310 7.09 -6.93 20.51
CA ALA A 310 8.41 -6.96 19.88
C ALA A 310 8.92 -5.59 19.39
N VAL A 311 8.00 -4.67 19.11
CA VAL A 311 8.28 -3.29 18.64
C VAL A 311 8.19 -2.26 19.76
#